data_AF-C3UZA6-F1
#
_entry.id   AF-C3UZA6-F1
#
_cell.length_a   1.000
_cell.length_b   1.000
_cell.length_c   1.000
_cell.angle_alpha   90.00
_cell.angle_beta   90.00
_cell.angle_gamma   90.00
#
_symmetry.space_group_name_H-M   'P 1'
#
loop_
_entity.id
_entity.type
_entity.pdbx_description
1 polymer ?
#
loop_
_entity_poly.entity_id
_entity_poly.type
_entity_poly.pdbx_seq_one_letter_code
_entity_poly.pdbx_strand_id
1 'polypeptide(L)'
;LDFNDFREYLSPASGFQSLQFRLLENKIGVLQSLRVPYNRRHYRDTFKGKDNELLLKSEQERTLPQLVEAWLERTPGLEPHGFNFWGKLEKNIVKGLEEEFIRLQAKEESEEKEEQMAEFQKQKKVLLSLFDEKRHEHLLSKGERRLSYRALQGALMIYFYREEPRFQVPFQLLTFLMDID
;
A
#
# COMPACT_ATOMS: atom_id res chain seq x y z
N LEU A 1 -22.93 -35.59 -1.60
CA LEU A 1 -23.11 -36.45 -2.78
C LEU A 1 -23.64 -35.60 -3.93
N ASP A 2 -24.60 -34.71 -3.65
CA ASP A 2 -25.26 -33.79 -4.58
C ASP A 2 -24.36 -33.00 -5.57
N PHE A 3 -23.21 -32.43 -5.14
CA PHE A 3 -22.32 -31.73 -6.10
C PHE A 3 -21.68 -32.67 -7.12
N ASN A 4 -21.36 -33.90 -6.71
CA ASN A 4 -20.71 -34.87 -7.58
C ASN A 4 -21.65 -35.33 -8.71
N ASP A 5 -22.95 -35.34 -8.43
CA ASP A 5 -23.99 -35.84 -9.34
C ASP A 5 -24.13 -34.99 -10.61
N PHE A 6 -23.66 -33.73 -10.60
CA PHE A 6 -23.68 -32.86 -11.78
C PHE A 6 -22.32 -32.27 -12.17
N ARG A 7 -21.26 -32.56 -11.42
CA ARG A 7 -19.92 -31.98 -11.65
C ARG A 7 -19.39 -32.26 -13.06
N GLU A 8 -19.70 -33.42 -13.62
CA GLU A 8 -19.23 -33.83 -14.95
C GLU A 8 -19.70 -32.88 -16.07
N TYR A 9 -20.90 -32.29 -15.93
CA TYR A 9 -21.46 -31.36 -16.91
C TYR A 9 -20.78 -29.99 -16.91
N LEU A 10 -19.94 -29.70 -15.90
CA LEU A 10 -19.23 -28.43 -15.78
C LEU A 10 -17.86 -28.46 -16.48
N SER A 11 -17.29 -29.63 -16.74
CA SER A 11 -15.94 -29.72 -17.34
C SER A 11 -15.96 -29.35 -18.83
N PRO A 12 -15.01 -28.52 -19.35
CA PRO A 12 -13.79 -28.00 -18.71
C PRO A 12 -13.97 -26.60 -18.09
N ALA A 13 -15.21 -26.12 -17.92
CA ALA A 13 -15.47 -24.79 -17.39
C ALA A 13 -15.00 -24.62 -15.95
N SER A 14 -14.50 -23.43 -15.64
CA SER A 14 -13.99 -23.11 -14.32
C SER A 14 -14.00 -21.60 -14.06
N GLY A 15 -13.83 -21.21 -12.80
CA GLY A 15 -13.71 -19.80 -12.40
C GLY A 15 -12.56 -19.05 -13.08
N PHE A 16 -11.56 -19.77 -13.64
CA PHE A 16 -10.49 -19.15 -14.44
C PHE A 16 -11.02 -18.43 -15.69
N GLN A 17 -12.22 -18.78 -16.15
CA GLN A 17 -12.90 -18.19 -17.30
C GLN A 17 -13.82 -17.02 -16.93
N SER A 18 -13.85 -16.62 -15.65
CA SER A 18 -14.65 -15.47 -15.22
C SER A 18 -14.04 -14.17 -15.70
N LEU A 19 -14.53 -13.67 -16.85
CA LEU A 19 -14.07 -12.42 -17.46
C LEU A 19 -14.15 -11.24 -16.49
N GLN A 20 -15.29 -11.09 -15.82
CA GLN A 20 -15.52 -9.96 -14.90
C GLN A 20 -14.58 -10.00 -13.70
N PHE A 21 -14.26 -11.19 -13.18
CA PHE A 21 -13.32 -11.32 -12.07
C PHE A 21 -11.91 -10.88 -12.48
N ARG A 22 -11.48 -11.22 -13.70
CA ARG A 22 -10.18 -10.77 -14.22
C ARG A 22 -10.15 -9.27 -14.51
N LEU A 23 -11.23 -8.71 -15.04
CA LEU A 23 -11.37 -7.26 -15.21
C LEU A 23 -11.31 -6.52 -13.87
N LEU A 24 -11.93 -7.07 -12.81
CA LEU A 24 -11.88 -6.52 -11.46
C LEU A 24 -10.45 -6.50 -10.92
N GLU A 25 -9.75 -7.63 -10.94
CA GLU A 25 -8.36 -7.72 -10.49
C GLU A 25 -7.45 -6.73 -11.23
N ASN A 26 -7.57 -6.65 -12.56
CA ASN A 26 -6.76 -5.73 -13.36
C ASN A 26 -7.03 -4.27 -12.99
N LYS A 27 -8.31 -3.89 -12.84
CA LYS A 27 -8.71 -2.52 -12.49
C LYS A 27 -8.36 -2.15 -11.05
N ILE A 28 -8.37 -3.09 -10.11
CA ILE A 28 -7.86 -2.91 -8.74
C ILE A 28 -6.32 -2.92 -8.70
N GLY A 29 -5.64 -3.32 -9.78
CA GLY A 29 -4.20 -3.16 -9.94
C GLY A 29 -3.36 -4.36 -9.52
N VAL A 30 -3.92 -5.57 -9.65
CA VAL A 30 -3.14 -6.81 -9.51
C VAL A 30 -2.12 -6.91 -10.65
N LEU A 31 -0.84 -6.81 -10.31
CA LEU A 31 0.25 -6.90 -11.28
C LEU A 31 0.39 -8.31 -11.84
N GLN A 32 0.65 -8.42 -13.14
CA GLN A 32 0.87 -9.71 -13.81
C GLN A 32 2.05 -10.50 -13.19
N SER A 33 3.11 -9.81 -12.78
CA SER A 33 4.28 -10.41 -12.13
C SER A 33 3.98 -11.04 -10.76
N LEU A 34 2.87 -10.65 -10.12
CA LEU A 34 2.46 -11.15 -8.81
C LEU A 34 1.43 -12.29 -8.91
N ARG A 35 0.99 -12.64 -10.13
CA ARG A 35 0.03 -13.73 -10.32
C ARG A 35 0.75 -15.08 -10.23
N VAL A 36 0.15 -16.01 -9.48
CA VAL A 36 0.64 -17.39 -9.39
C VAL A 36 0.44 -18.08 -10.76
N PRO A 37 1.49 -18.65 -11.37
CA PRO A 37 1.36 -19.31 -12.65
C PRO A 37 0.54 -20.60 -12.50
N TYR A 38 -0.53 -20.72 -13.29
CA TYR A 38 -1.31 -21.94 -13.41
C TYR A 38 -1.07 -22.55 -14.79
N ASN A 39 -0.72 -23.85 -14.85
CA ASN A 39 -0.36 -24.55 -16.09
C ASN A 39 0.70 -23.85 -16.96
N ARG A 40 1.55 -23.00 -16.36
CA ARG A 40 2.59 -22.20 -17.05
C ARG A 40 2.04 -21.35 -18.21
N ARG A 41 0.76 -20.97 -18.16
CA ARG A 41 0.07 -20.16 -19.17
C ARG A 41 -0.36 -18.82 -18.59
N HIS A 42 -0.50 -17.84 -19.46
CA HIS A 42 -1.04 -16.55 -19.06
C HIS A 42 -2.54 -16.70 -18.81
N TYR A 43 -3.09 -16.06 -17.77
CA TYR A 43 -4.53 -16.21 -17.45
C TYR A 43 -5.43 -15.79 -18.63
N ARG A 44 -4.96 -14.86 -19.47
CA ARG A 44 -5.63 -14.37 -20.67
C ARG A 44 -5.72 -15.40 -21.80
N ASP A 45 -4.93 -16.49 -21.78
CA ASP A 45 -4.92 -17.52 -22.83
C ASP A 45 -6.27 -18.23 -22.98
N THR A 46 -7.08 -18.20 -21.91
CA THR A 46 -8.42 -18.77 -21.85
C THR A 46 -9.48 -17.91 -22.56
N PHE A 47 -9.17 -16.65 -22.90
CA PHE A 47 -10.08 -15.70 -23.53
C PHE A 47 -9.70 -15.42 -24.98
N LYS A 48 -10.68 -15.21 -25.87
CA LYS A 48 -10.49 -14.98 -27.31
C LYS A 48 -11.34 -13.80 -27.79
N GLY A 49 -10.98 -13.23 -28.94
CA GLY A 49 -11.71 -12.12 -29.57
C GLY A 49 -11.90 -10.92 -28.63
N LYS A 50 -13.13 -10.41 -28.57
CA LYS A 50 -13.49 -9.21 -27.80
C LYS A 50 -13.13 -9.31 -26.31
N ASP A 51 -13.28 -10.48 -25.69
CA ASP A 51 -12.99 -10.64 -24.27
C ASP A 51 -11.49 -10.50 -23.97
N ASN A 52 -10.65 -10.99 -24.88
CA ASN A 52 -9.20 -10.85 -24.78
C ASN A 52 -8.77 -9.38 -24.98
N GLU A 53 -9.41 -8.68 -25.92
CA GLU A 53 -9.20 -7.24 -26.14
C GLU A 53 -9.60 -6.41 -24.92
N LEU A 54 -10.73 -6.73 -24.28
CA LEU A 54 -11.17 -6.10 -23.03
C LEU A 54 -10.16 -6.31 -21.90
N LEU A 55 -9.62 -7.51 -21.75
CA LEU A 55 -8.58 -7.80 -20.76
C LEU A 55 -7.30 -7.02 -21.03
N LEU A 56 -6.83 -7.00 -22.28
CA LEU A 56 -5.65 -6.23 -22.65
C LEU A 56 -5.82 -4.74 -22.34
N LYS A 57 -6.99 -4.19 -22.67
CA LYS A 57 -7.34 -2.81 -22.35
C LYS A 57 -7.35 -2.56 -20.84
N SER A 58 -7.89 -3.49 -20.05
CA SER A 58 -7.90 -3.35 -18.59
C SER A 58 -6.51 -3.39 -17.93
N GLU A 59 -5.51 -4.03 -18.57
CA GLU A 59 -4.12 -4.03 -18.10
C GLU A 59 -3.37 -2.73 -18.47
N GLN A 60 -3.79 -2.06 -19.56
CA GLN A 60 -3.13 -0.85 -20.08
C GLN A 60 -3.74 0.44 -19.52
N GLU A 61 -5.03 0.43 -19.22
CA GLU A 61 -5.71 1.55 -18.58
C GLU A 61 -5.15 1.81 -17.17
N ARG A 62 -5.30 3.06 -16.72
CA ARG A 62 -4.90 3.41 -15.35
C ARG A 62 -5.72 2.60 -14.34
N THR A 63 -5.01 1.96 -13.43
CA THR A 63 -5.61 1.18 -12.34
C THR A 63 -6.05 2.07 -11.20
N LEU A 64 -6.93 1.56 -10.33
CA LEU A 64 -7.38 2.27 -9.13
C LEU A 64 -6.19 2.73 -8.25
N PRO A 65 -5.17 1.90 -7.95
CA PRO A 65 -3.99 2.36 -7.21
C PRO A 65 -3.23 3.50 -7.89
N GLN A 66 -3.09 3.49 -9.22
CA GLN A 66 -2.40 4.56 -9.95
C GLN A 66 -3.19 5.89 -9.90
N LEU A 67 -4.52 5.81 -9.96
CA LEU A 67 -5.38 7.00 -9.83
C LEU A 67 -5.35 7.56 -8.41
N VAL A 68 -5.41 6.68 -7.41
CA VAL A 68 -5.31 7.03 -5.98
C VAL A 68 -3.94 7.61 -5.66
N GLU A 69 -2.85 7.01 -6.15
CA GLU A 69 -1.49 7.51 -6.02
C GLU A 69 -1.38 8.94 -6.54
N ALA A 70 -1.79 9.18 -7.79
CA ALA A 70 -1.75 10.52 -8.39
C ALA A 70 -2.58 11.54 -7.58
N TRP A 71 -3.71 11.12 -7.02
CA TRP A 71 -4.52 11.96 -6.13
C TRP A 71 -3.82 12.25 -4.79
N LEU A 72 -3.21 11.24 -4.16
CA LEU A 72 -2.45 11.38 -2.91
C LEU A 72 -1.26 12.33 -3.05
N GLU A 73 -0.58 12.35 -4.19
CA GLU A 73 0.53 13.26 -4.46
C GLU A 73 0.14 14.75 -4.45
N ARG A 74 -1.16 15.04 -4.63
CA ARG A 74 -1.74 16.39 -4.57
C ARG A 74 -2.41 16.70 -3.24
N THR A 75 -2.19 15.87 -2.21
CA THR A 75 -2.75 16.12 -0.88
C THR A 75 -2.26 17.47 -0.35
N PRO A 76 -3.16 18.39 0.04
CA PRO A 76 -2.78 19.72 0.50
C PRO A 76 -1.97 19.62 1.80
N GLY A 77 -0.92 20.43 1.90
CA GLY A 77 -0.03 20.49 3.06
C GLY A 77 1.34 19.83 2.83
N LEU A 78 1.49 19.11 1.72
CA LEU A 78 2.78 18.54 1.29
C LEU A 78 3.72 19.56 0.64
N GLU A 79 3.23 20.77 0.33
CA GLU A 79 4.01 21.79 -0.35
C GLU A 79 5.12 22.32 0.58
N PRO A 80 6.41 22.33 0.16
CA PRO A 80 7.52 22.81 0.98
C PRO A 80 7.41 24.28 1.38
N HIS A 81 6.83 25.11 0.50
CA HIS A 81 6.59 26.54 0.74
C HIS A 81 5.22 26.84 1.35
N GLY A 82 4.43 25.79 1.64
CA GLY A 82 3.12 25.90 2.29
C GLY A 82 3.21 25.43 3.74
N PHE A 83 2.37 24.45 4.10
CA PHE A 83 2.40 23.86 5.44
C PHE A 83 3.68 23.08 5.74
N ASN A 84 4.33 22.51 4.72
CA ASN A 84 5.52 21.67 4.81
C ASN A 84 5.37 20.51 5.82
N PHE A 85 4.37 19.66 5.59
CA PHE A 85 4.07 18.51 6.45
C PHE A 85 5.31 17.64 6.70
N TRP A 86 6.03 17.26 5.64
CA TRP A 86 7.11 16.28 5.75
C TRP A 86 8.29 16.79 6.57
N GLY A 87 8.74 18.03 6.32
CA GLY A 87 9.83 18.63 7.10
C GLY A 87 9.46 18.84 8.57
N LYS A 88 8.19 19.17 8.86
CA LYS A 88 7.71 19.29 10.24
C LYS A 88 7.60 17.95 10.93
N LEU A 89 7.13 16.92 10.23
CA LEU A 89 7.03 15.56 10.76
C LEU A 89 8.41 15.03 11.14
N GLU A 90 9.40 15.15 10.24
CA GLU A 90 10.77 14.73 10.51
C GLU A 90 11.35 15.44 11.74
N LYS A 91 11.25 16.78 11.77
CA LYS A 91 11.73 17.58 12.91
C LYS A 91 11.09 17.14 14.23
N ASN A 92 9.78 16.90 14.24
CA ASN A 92 9.06 16.52 15.44
C ASN A 92 9.39 15.08 15.88
N ILE A 93 9.55 14.14 14.95
CA ILE A 93 9.96 12.77 15.26
C ILE A 93 11.37 12.75 15.83
N VAL A 94 12.32 13.48 15.22
CA VAL A 94 13.70 13.57 15.73
C VAL A 94 13.71 14.13 17.14
N LYS A 95 13.01 15.25 17.37
CA LYS A 95 12.88 15.85 18.71
C LYS A 95 12.27 14.88 19.72
N GLY A 96 11.18 14.20 19.38
CA GLY A 96 10.53 13.23 20.27
C GLY A 96 11.43 12.04 20.61
N LEU A 97 12.23 11.56 19.64
CA LEU A 97 13.22 10.51 19.88
C LEU A 97 14.35 10.96 20.80
N GLU A 98 14.80 12.21 20.69
CA GLU A 98 15.81 12.79 21.59
C GLU A 98 15.28 12.92 23.02
N GLU A 99 14.06 13.43 23.20
CA GLU A 99 13.39 13.53 24.49
C GLU A 99 13.18 12.15 25.13
N GLU A 100 12.76 11.16 24.35
CA GLU A 100 12.62 9.76 24.77
C GLU A 100 13.95 9.17 25.24
N PHE A 101 15.02 9.40 24.47
CA PHE A 101 16.36 8.92 24.81
C PHE A 101 16.84 9.50 26.15
N ILE A 102 16.68 10.81 26.36
CA ILE A 102 17.04 11.48 27.63
C ILE A 102 16.24 10.88 28.78
N ARG A 103 14.94 10.64 28.59
CA ARG A 103 14.07 10.03 29.61
C ARG A 103 14.53 8.62 29.99
N LEU A 104 14.86 7.79 29.00
CA LEU A 104 15.35 6.43 29.24
C LEU A 104 16.74 6.45 29.89
N GLN A 105 17.62 7.35 29.49
CA GLN A 105 18.97 7.48 30.05
C GLN A 105 18.94 7.88 31.53
N ALA A 106 17.98 8.71 31.94
CA ALA A 106 17.80 9.15 33.32
C ALA A 106 17.26 8.08 34.27
N LYS A 107 16.78 6.92 33.77
CA LYS A 107 16.36 5.79 34.61
C LYS A 107 17.55 5.13 35.29
N GLU A 108 17.31 4.54 36.46
CA GLU A 108 18.30 3.72 37.16
C GLU A 108 18.69 2.48 36.33
N GLU A 109 19.94 2.06 36.48
CA GLU A 109 20.46 0.92 35.74
C GLU A 109 19.73 -0.37 36.15
N SER A 110 19.12 -1.02 35.17
CA SER A 110 18.29 -2.22 35.36
C SER A 110 18.17 -2.98 34.05
N GLU A 111 17.88 -4.27 34.12
CA GLU A 111 17.58 -5.10 32.93
C GLU A 111 16.41 -4.51 32.12
N GLU A 112 15.38 -3.97 32.80
CA GLU A 112 14.26 -3.28 32.15
C GLU A 112 14.71 -2.05 31.33
N LYS A 113 15.68 -1.28 31.83
CA LYS A 113 16.24 -0.13 31.11
C LYS A 113 16.98 -0.59 29.84
N GLU A 114 17.74 -1.69 29.93
CA GLU A 114 18.45 -2.26 28.77
C GLU A 114 17.46 -2.71 27.70
N GLU A 115 16.39 -3.41 28.08
CA GLU A 115 15.32 -3.84 27.17
C GLU A 115 14.63 -2.65 26.48
N GLN A 116 14.25 -1.63 27.27
CA GLN A 116 13.62 -0.42 26.75
C GLN A 116 14.55 0.34 25.80
N MET A 117 15.84 0.40 26.11
CA MET A 117 16.84 1.04 25.24
C MET A 117 16.99 0.26 23.93
N ALA A 118 17.01 -1.08 23.96
CA ALA A 118 17.08 -1.91 22.77
C ALA A 118 15.83 -1.72 21.87
N GLU A 119 14.64 -1.67 22.47
CA GLU A 119 13.39 -1.43 21.73
C GLU A 119 13.34 -0.01 21.14
N PHE A 120 13.76 0.99 21.92
CA PHE A 120 13.91 2.37 21.43
C PHE A 120 14.82 2.44 20.21
N GLN A 121 15.97 1.75 20.21
CA GLN A 121 16.87 1.73 19.05
C GLN A 121 16.25 1.09 17.81
N LYS A 122 15.42 0.04 17.97
CA LYS A 122 14.67 -0.55 16.86
C LYS A 122 13.63 0.45 16.33
N GLN A 123 12.83 1.03 17.22
CA GLN A 123 11.79 1.99 16.84
C GLN A 123 12.38 3.23 16.16
N LYS A 124 13.49 3.77 16.67
CA LYS A 124 14.25 4.87 16.07
C LYS A 124 14.67 4.53 14.64
N LYS A 125 15.23 3.34 14.39
CA LYS A 125 15.64 2.91 13.04
C LYS A 125 14.43 2.83 12.10
N VAL A 126 13.30 2.29 12.56
CA VAL A 126 12.08 2.18 11.75
C VAL A 126 11.53 3.56 11.41
N LEU A 127 11.35 4.43 12.42
CA LEU A 127 10.80 5.77 12.22
C LEU A 127 11.69 6.63 11.33
N LEU A 128 13.01 6.65 11.54
CA LEU A 128 13.93 7.43 10.70
C LEU A 128 14.03 6.87 9.28
N SER A 129 13.84 5.55 9.09
CA SER A 129 13.81 4.97 7.75
C SER A 129 12.63 5.43 6.89
N LEU A 130 11.61 6.04 7.51
CA LEU A 130 10.51 6.68 6.78
C LEU A 130 11.01 7.84 5.91
N PHE A 131 12.05 8.54 6.34
CA PHE A 131 12.60 9.74 5.68
C PHE A 131 13.69 9.42 4.64
N ASP A 132 14.08 8.14 4.50
CA ASP A 132 15.04 7.67 3.50
C ASP A 132 14.33 7.35 2.18
N GLU A 133 14.32 8.33 1.27
CA GLU A 133 13.71 8.21 -0.05
C GLU A 133 14.37 7.12 -0.91
N LYS A 134 15.71 6.97 -0.84
CA LYS A 134 16.43 5.94 -1.61
C LYS A 134 16.04 4.54 -1.15
N ARG A 135 15.88 4.35 0.16
CA ARG A 135 15.35 3.08 0.69
C ARG A 135 13.92 2.86 0.24
N HIS A 136 13.09 3.89 0.18
CA HIS A 136 11.73 3.78 -0.35
C HIS A 136 11.74 3.31 -1.81
N GLU A 137 12.55 3.92 -2.68
CA GLU A 137 12.70 3.55 -4.09
C GLU A 137 13.18 2.10 -4.27
N HIS A 138 14.14 1.66 -3.44
CA HIS A 138 14.61 0.27 -3.46
C HIS A 138 13.49 -0.72 -3.15
N LEU A 139 12.67 -0.45 -2.11
CA LEU A 139 11.53 -1.29 -1.75
C LEU A 139 10.44 -1.28 -2.82
N LEU A 140 10.23 -0.14 -3.49
CA LEU A 140 9.31 -0.01 -4.61
C LEU A 140 9.75 -0.89 -5.79
N SER A 141 11.05 -0.87 -6.14
CA SER A 141 11.58 -1.70 -7.23
C SER A 141 11.49 -3.21 -6.98
N LYS A 142 11.50 -3.63 -5.70
CA LYS A 142 11.26 -5.02 -5.30
C LYS A 142 9.79 -5.42 -5.24
N GLY A 143 8.86 -4.46 -5.32
CA GLY A 143 7.43 -4.69 -5.13
C GLY A 143 7.02 -4.87 -3.66
N GLU A 144 7.91 -4.57 -2.71
CA GLU A 144 7.60 -4.55 -1.27
C GLU A 144 6.82 -3.27 -0.87
N ARG A 145 6.90 -2.23 -1.72
CA ARG A 145 6.01 -1.05 -1.70
C ARG A 145 5.34 -0.90 -3.06
N ARG A 146 4.21 -0.19 -3.10
CA ARG A 146 3.45 0.09 -4.34
C ARG A 146 3.17 1.56 -4.60
N LEU A 147 3.11 2.38 -3.55
CA LEU A 147 2.89 3.82 -3.66
C LEU A 147 4.22 4.54 -3.81
N SER A 148 4.22 5.62 -4.58
CA SER A 148 5.31 6.59 -4.64
C SER A 148 5.59 7.20 -3.27
N TYR A 149 6.80 7.76 -3.11
CA TYR A 149 7.20 8.39 -1.85
C TYR A 149 6.27 9.54 -1.49
N ARG A 150 5.93 10.39 -2.47
CA ARG A 150 5.02 11.52 -2.28
C ARG A 150 3.58 11.08 -1.99
N ALA A 151 3.09 10.00 -2.60
CA ALA A 151 1.78 9.45 -2.28
C ALA A 151 1.72 8.90 -0.85
N LEU A 152 2.79 8.25 -0.38
CA LEU A 152 2.91 7.80 1.00
C LEU A 152 2.84 8.97 2.00
N GLN A 153 3.49 10.09 1.69
CA GLN A 153 3.39 11.32 2.49
C GLN A 153 1.95 11.83 2.55
N GLY A 154 1.24 11.84 1.42
CA GLY A 154 -0.17 12.24 1.35
C GLY A 154 -1.08 11.34 2.17
N ALA A 155 -0.86 10.02 2.12
CA ALA A 155 -1.61 9.06 2.93
C ALA A 155 -1.40 9.32 4.44
N LEU A 156 -0.16 9.53 4.87
CA LEU A 156 0.15 9.87 6.26
C LEU A 156 -0.45 11.21 6.70
N MET A 157 -0.45 12.22 5.83
CA MET A 157 -1.12 13.50 6.08
C MET A 157 -2.60 13.28 6.37
N ILE A 158 -3.30 12.52 5.53
CA ILE A 158 -4.73 12.19 5.74
C ILE A 158 -4.92 11.44 7.07
N TYR A 159 -4.05 10.50 7.42
CA TYR A 159 -4.14 9.73 8.67
C TYR A 159 -3.99 10.59 9.92
N PHE A 160 -2.98 11.47 9.94
CA PHE A 160 -2.71 12.31 11.11
C PHE A 160 -3.76 13.42 11.29
N TYR A 161 -4.30 13.93 10.18
CA TYR A 161 -5.25 15.04 10.19
C TYR A 161 -6.69 14.61 9.83
N ARG A 162 -7.04 13.33 10.02
CA ARG A 162 -8.33 12.74 9.62
C ARG A 162 -9.57 13.44 10.19
N GLU A 163 -9.43 14.18 11.29
CA GLU A 163 -10.53 14.91 11.92
C GLU A 163 -10.79 16.27 11.27
N GLU A 164 -9.82 16.81 10.51
CA GLU A 164 -10.00 18.04 9.74
C GLU A 164 -11.12 17.84 8.70
N PRO A 165 -12.07 18.78 8.55
CA PRO A 165 -13.22 18.62 7.66
C PRO A 165 -12.86 18.22 6.22
N ARG A 166 -11.70 18.68 5.72
CA ARG A 166 -11.21 18.35 4.38
C ARG A 166 -10.65 16.93 4.24
N PHE A 167 -10.31 16.25 5.34
CA PHE A 167 -9.69 14.92 5.35
C PHE A 167 -10.57 13.80 5.88
N GLN A 168 -11.76 14.10 6.41
CA GLN A 168 -12.71 13.09 6.91
C GLN A 168 -13.09 12.06 5.83
N VAL A 169 -13.58 12.51 4.68
CA VAL A 169 -13.95 11.61 3.56
C VAL A 169 -12.72 10.98 2.89
N PRO A 170 -11.62 11.71 2.63
CA PRO A 170 -10.35 11.11 2.22
C PRO A 170 -9.89 9.95 3.11
N PHE A 171 -10.02 10.09 4.43
CA PHE A 171 -9.67 9.02 5.37
C PHE A 171 -10.59 7.80 5.20
N GLN A 172 -11.91 8.00 5.10
CA GLN A 172 -12.86 6.92 4.81
C GLN A 172 -12.53 6.19 3.50
N LEU A 173 -12.15 6.93 2.44
CA LEU A 173 -11.73 6.32 1.18
C LEU A 173 -10.51 5.41 1.39
N LEU A 174 -9.49 5.85 2.13
CA LEU A 174 -8.32 5.02 2.43
C LEU A 174 -8.69 3.79 3.27
N THR A 175 -9.62 3.92 4.22
CA THR A 175 -10.17 2.78 4.98
C THR A 175 -10.84 1.77 4.07
N PHE A 176 -11.77 2.21 3.20
CA PHE A 176 -12.46 1.30 2.29
C PHE A 176 -11.55 0.66 1.26
N LEU A 177 -10.47 1.33 0.85
CA LEU A 177 -9.48 0.72 -0.03
C LEU A 177 -8.74 -0.44 0.66
N MET A 178 -8.48 -0.35 1.96
CA MET A 178 -7.92 -1.47 2.74
C MET A 178 -8.95 -2.57 2.99
N ASP A 179 -10.24 -2.23 3.15
CA ASP A 179 -11.30 -3.23 3.34
C ASP A 179 -11.57 -4.07 2.07
N ILE A 180 -11.21 -3.55 0.89
CA ILE A 180 -11.36 -4.23 -0.41
C ILE A 180 -10.21 -5.22 -0.68
N ASP A 181 -9.02 -4.96 -0.14
CA ASP A 181 -7.79 -5.76 -0.37
C ASP A 181 -7.78 -7.04 0.49
#